data_AF-A0A6H9KRT8-F1
#
_entry.id   AF-A0A6H9KRT8-F1
#
_cell.length_a   1.000
_cell.length_b   1.000
_cell.length_c   1.000
_cell.angle_alpha   90.00
_cell.angle_beta   90.00
_cell.angle_gamma   90.00
#
_symmetry.space_group_name_H-M   'P 1'
#
loop_
_entity.id
_entity.type
_entity.pdbx_description
1 polymer ?
#
loop_
_entity_poly.entity_id
_entity_poly.type
_entity_poly.pdbx_seq_one_letter_code
_entity_poly.pdbx_strand_id
1 'polypeptide(L)'
;MSKKDTNPISYEDLLQFLQQKLKEEKRATQTVKKEITVFAGETYAEKLENFERKVLENALESNNWNKSTTAKSLQLTRNKLYNLLTKHNLLK
;
A
#
# COMPACT_ATOMS: atom_id res chain seq x y z
N MET A 1 -0.33 40.59 58.20
CA MET A 1 0.01 40.98 56.82
C MET A 1 1.23 40.20 56.38
N SER A 2 1.08 39.23 55.48
CA SER A 2 2.24 38.59 54.83
C SER A 2 2.04 38.73 53.33
N LYS A 3 2.78 39.67 52.73
CA LYS A 3 2.78 39.88 51.28
C LYS A 3 3.36 38.59 50.70
N LYS A 4 2.55 37.84 49.94
CA LYS A 4 3.06 36.68 49.20
C LYS A 4 4.01 37.24 48.16
N ASP A 5 5.30 37.03 48.37
CA ASP A 5 6.35 37.34 47.41
C ASP A 5 6.16 36.45 46.18
N THR A 6 5.28 36.87 45.27
CA THR A 6 5.27 36.36 43.90
C THR A 6 6.51 36.89 43.22
N ASN A 7 7.61 36.14 43.34
CA ASN A 7 8.81 36.36 42.55
C ASN A 7 8.41 36.27 41.07
N PRO A 8 8.53 37.36 40.29
CA PRO A 8 8.18 37.34 38.88
C PRO A 8 9.10 36.33 38.20
N ILE A 9 8.50 35.37 37.50
CA ILE A 9 9.24 34.39 36.70
C ILE A 9 10.21 35.19 35.81
N SER A 10 11.51 34.91 35.95
CA SER A 10 12.55 35.64 35.23
C SER A 10 12.34 35.48 33.73
N TYR A 11 12.62 36.54 32.96
CA TYR A 11 12.53 36.49 31.50
C TYR A 11 13.39 35.36 30.92
N GLU A 12 14.54 35.09 31.53
CA GLU A 12 15.40 33.96 31.17
C GLU A 12 14.72 32.61 31.40
N ASP A 13 13.96 32.45 32.49
CA ASP A 13 13.22 31.21 32.78
C ASP A 13 12.07 31.00 31.76
N LEU A 14 11.42 32.09 31.34
CA LEU A 14 10.40 32.05 30.29
C LEU A 14 11.00 31.70 28.93
N LEU A 15 12.18 32.26 28.59
CA LEU A 15 12.90 31.92 27.37
C LEU A 15 13.37 30.46 27.37
N GLN A 16 13.90 29.98 28.49
CA GLN A 16 14.30 28.59 28.68
C GLN A 16 13.10 27.65 28.48
N PHE A 17 11.95 27.99 29.06
CA PHE A 17 10.71 27.23 28.92
C PHE A 17 10.20 27.20 27.48
N LEU A 18 10.20 28.36 26.79
CA LEU A 18 9.79 28.44 25.39
C LEU A 18 10.73 27.66 24.46
N GLN A 19 12.05 27.73 24.68
CA GLN A 19 13.02 26.94 23.93
C GLN A 19 12.83 25.44 24.15
N GLN A 20 12.53 25.02 25.39
CA GLN A 20 12.24 23.63 25.71
C GLN A 20 10.94 23.16 25.03
N LYS A 21 9.88 23.96 25.06
CA LYS A 21 8.62 23.67 24.37
C LYS A 21 8.78 23.56 22.86
N LEU A 22 9.56 24.46 22.24
CA LEU A 22 9.87 24.40 20.81
C LEU A 22 10.73 23.16 20.47
N LYS A 23 11.61 22.72 21.37
CA LYS A 23 12.42 21.49 21.19
C LYS A 23 11.58 20.22 21.34
N GLU A 24 10.62 20.21 22.25
CA GLU A 24 9.60 19.15 22.39
C GLU A 24 8.72 19.05 21.14
N GLU A 25 8.27 20.18 20.61
CA GLU A 25 7.44 20.25 19.39
C GLU A 25 8.22 19.78 18.15
N LYS A 26 9.51 20.14 18.03
CA LYS A 26 10.40 19.64 16.97
C LYS A 26 10.67 18.13 17.08
N ARG A 27 10.76 17.58 18.31
CA ARG A 27 10.89 16.13 18.54
C ARG A 27 9.59 15.38 18.25
N ALA A 28 8.44 15.97 18.56
CA ALA A 28 7.12 15.40 18.28
C ALA A 28 6.75 15.44 16.79
N THR A 29 7.26 16.41 16.03
CA THR A 29 7.06 16.49 14.57
C THR A 29 8.05 15.65 13.76
N GLN A 30 9.17 15.20 14.36
CA GLN A 30 10.14 14.34 13.68
C GLN A 30 9.77 12.84 13.64
N THR A 31 8.71 12.41 14.34
CA THR A 31 8.20 11.02 14.29
C THR A 31 7.01 10.82 13.35
N VAL A 32 6.65 11.83 12.56
CA VAL A 32 5.66 11.69 11.47
C VAL A 32 6.23 12.20 10.14
N LYS A 33 7.53 11.99 9.91
CA LYS A 33 7.87 11.35 8.63
C LYS A 33 7.54 9.88 8.82
N LYS A 34 6.23 9.56 8.85
CA LYS A 34 5.82 8.29 8.27
C LYS A 34 6.48 8.35 6.91
N GLU A 35 7.49 7.52 6.69
CA GLU A 35 7.67 6.95 5.38
C GLU A 35 6.25 6.74 4.89
N ILE A 36 5.86 7.45 3.83
CA ILE A 36 4.69 7.03 3.11
C ILE A 36 5.15 5.69 2.59
N THR A 37 4.99 4.64 3.39
CA THR A 37 4.74 3.30 2.90
C THR A 37 3.46 3.51 2.15
N VAL A 38 3.61 3.97 0.91
CA VAL A 38 2.63 3.73 -0.11
C VAL A 38 2.63 2.20 -0.12
N PHE A 39 1.77 1.60 0.69
CA PHE A 39 1.12 0.39 0.25
C PHE A 39 0.37 0.89 -0.98
N ALA A 40 1.07 0.83 -2.11
CA ALA A 40 0.44 0.96 -3.40
C ALA A 40 -0.51 -0.22 -3.40
N GLY A 41 -1.76 0.04 -2.99
CA GLY A 41 -2.84 -0.90 -3.24
C GLY A 41 -2.77 -1.22 -4.73
N GLU A 42 -2.86 -2.52 -5.04
CA GLU A 42 -2.67 -3.05 -6.39
C GLU A 42 -3.21 -2.07 -7.43
N THR A 43 -2.34 -1.72 -8.37
CA THR A 43 -2.70 -0.92 -9.54
C THR A 43 -3.87 -1.59 -10.26
N TYR A 44 -4.65 -0.79 -11.01
CA TYR A 44 -5.72 -1.35 -11.83
C TYR A 44 -5.21 -2.45 -12.78
N ALA A 45 -3.99 -2.28 -13.31
CA ALA A 45 -3.33 -3.27 -14.17
C ALA A 45 -3.09 -4.58 -13.43
N GLU A 46 -2.54 -4.54 -12.21
CA GLU A 46 -2.31 -5.73 -11.38
C GLU A 46 -3.62 -6.44 -11.00
N LYS A 47 -4.67 -5.69 -10.67
CA LYS A 47 -6.00 -6.28 -10.41
C LYS A 47 -6.58 -6.97 -11.62
N LEU A 48 -6.47 -6.34 -12.79
CA LEU A 48 -6.92 -6.90 -14.05
C LEU A 48 -6.15 -8.17 -14.39
N GLU A 49 -4.82 -8.16 -14.17
CA GLU A 49 -3.96 -9.31 -14.41
C GLU A 49 -4.29 -10.48 -13.48
N ASN A 50 -4.47 -10.22 -12.18
CA ASN A 50 -4.90 -11.21 -11.20
C ASN A 50 -6.28 -11.80 -11.53
N PHE A 51 -7.22 -10.96 -11.98
CA PHE A 51 -8.54 -11.41 -12.39
C PHE A 51 -8.46 -12.28 -13.67
N GLU A 52 -7.72 -11.82 -14.69
CA GLU A 52 -7.50 -12.56 -15.93
C GLU A 52 -6.88 -13.93 -15.66
N ARG A 53 -5.86 -14.01 -14.79
CA ARG A 53 -5.23 -15.25 -14.36
C ARG A 53 -6.23 -16.21 -13.72
N LYS A 54 -7.04 -15.73 -12.77
CA LYS A 54 -8.05 -16.55 -12.08
C LYS A 54 -9.10 -17.10 -13.04
N VAL A 55 -9.56 -16.30 -14.00
CA VAL A 55 -10.52 -16.74 -15.01
C VAL A 55 -9.93 -17.86 -15.88
N LEU A 56 -8.67 -17.70 -16.31
CA LEU A 56 -7.97 -18.72 -17.09
C LEU A 56 -7.77 -20.01 -16.30
N GLU A 57 -7.34 -19.92 -15.04
CA GLU A 57 -7.12 -21.08 -14.17
C GLU A 57 -8.42 -21.84 -13.91
N ASN A 58 -9.48 -21.15 -13.52
CA ASN A 58 -10.80 -21.77 -13.31
C ASN A 58 -11.32 -22.46 -14.58
N ALA A 59 -11.13 -21.83 -15.74
CA ALA A 59 -11.56 -22.39 -17.02
C ALA A 59 -10.73 -23.63 -17.40
N LEU A 60 -9.42 -23.62 -17.14
CA LEU A 60 -8.56 -24.79 -17.33
C LEU A 60 -8.98 -25.93 -16.41
N GLU A 61 -9.14 -25.66 -15.12
CA GLU A 61 -9.56 -26.67 -14.12
C GLU A 61 -10.91 -27.29 -14.50
N SER A 62 -11.90 -26.47 -14.84
CA SER A 62 -13.23 -26.93 -15.27
C SER A 62 -13.18 -27.81 -16.53
N ASN A 63 -12.17 -27.62 -17.38
CA ASN A 63 -11.96 -28.38 -18.61
C ASN A 63 -10.86 -29.45 -18.47
N ASN A 64 -10.47 -29.85 -17.25
CA ASN A 64 -9.40 -30.82 -17.00
C ASN A 64 -8.09 -30.48 -17.71
N TRP A 65 -7.71 -29.20 -17.71
CA TRP A 65 -6.54 -28.65 -18.39
C TRP A 65 -6.51 -28.88 -19.91
N ASN A 66 -7.66 -29.23 -20.53
CA ASN A 66 -7.76 -29.37 -21.97
C ASN A 66 -7.79 -28.00 -22.64
N LYS A 67 -6.63 -27.59 -23.16
CA LYS A 67 -6.42 -26.29 -23.82
C LYS A 67 -7.35 -26.06 -25.02
N SER A 68 -7.70 -27.12 -25.75
CA SER A 68 -8.60 -27.01 -26.91
C SER A 68 -10.04 -26.76 -26.50
N THR A 69 -10.53 -27.47 -25.48
CA THR A 69 -11.88 -27.27 -24.94
C THR A 69 -11.97 -25.92 -24.22
N THR A 70 -10.93 -25.53 -23.48
CA THR A 70 -10.84 -24.24 -22.80
C THR A 70 -10.89 -23.05 -23.77
N ALA A 71 -10.19 -23.15 -24.92
CA ALA A 71 -10.26 -22.12 -25.95
C ALA A 71 -11.69 -21.95 -26.48
N LYS A 72 -12.39 -23.07 -26.72
CA LYS A 72 -13.79 -23.06 -27.16
C LYS A 72 -14.72 -22.47 -26.10
N SER A 73 -14.56 -22.85 -24.83
CA SER A 73 -15.42 -22.37 -23.74
C SER A 73 -15.25 -20.87 -23.48
N LEU A 74 -14.03 -20.36 -23.62
CA LEU A 74 -13.73 -18.92 -23.49
C LEU A 74 -13.96 -18.13 -24.79
N GLN A 75 -14.41 -18.79 -25.86
CA GLN A 75 -14.58 -18.19 -27.19
C GLN A 75 -13.32 -17.49 -27.71
N LEU A 76 -12.15 -18.08 -27.41
CA LEU A 76 -10.85 -17.59 -27.85
C LEU A 76 -10.32 -18.46 -28.99
N THR A 77 -9.57 -17.83 -29.90
CA THR A 77 -8.72 -18.61 -30.80
C THR A 77 -7.63 -19.32 -29.99
N ARG A 78 -7.20 -20.50 -30.44
CA ARG A 78 -6.13 -21.25 -29.76
C ARG A 78 -4.89 -20.38 -29.54
N ASN A 79 -4.44 -19.64 -30.56
CA ASN A 79 -3.27 -18.78 -30.45
C ASN A 79 -3.42 -17.72 -29.36
N LYS A 80 -4.59 -17.10 -29.24
CA LYS A 80 -4.86 -16.11 -28.19
C LYS A 80 -4.84 -16.76 -26.80
N LEU A 81 -5.40 -17.97 -26.66
CA LEU A 81 -5.30 -18.73 -25.41
C LEU A 81 -3.82 -19.00 -25.06
N TYR A 82 -3.02 -19.52 -25.99
CA TYR A 82 -1.60 -19.80 -25.73
C TYR A 82 -0.83 -18.55 -25.30
N ASN A 83 -1.05 -17.40 -25.96
CA ASN A 83 -0.42 -16.14 -25.57
C ASN A 83 -0.79 -15.73 -24.13
N LEU A 84 -2.05 -15.89 -23.75
CA LEU A 84 -2.53 -15.61 -22.39
C LEU A 84 -1.92 -16.59 -21.38
N LEU A 85 -1.86 -17.88 -21.69
CA LEU A 85 -1.25 -18.88 -20.82
C LEU A 85 0.24 -18.62 -20.60
N THR A 86 0.97 -18.20 -21.64
CA THR A 86 2.38 -17.82 -21.54
C THR A 86 2.54 -16.55 -20.70
N LYS A 87 1.72 -15.52 -20.94
CA LYS A 87 1.74 -14.27 -20.15
C LYS A 87 1.54 -14.55 -18.65
N HIS A 88 0.63 -15.46 -18.31
CA HIS A 88 0.27 -15.76 -16.92
C HIS A 88 1.03 -16.94 -16.29
N ASN A 89 2.04 -17.50 -16.98
CA ASN A 89 2.80 -18.67 -16.54
C ASN A 89 1.92 -19.91 -16.21
N LEU A 90 0.85 -20.11 -16.98
CA LEU A 90 -0.08 -21.26 -16.87
C LEU A 90 0.17 -22.33 -17.94
N LEU A 91 1.24 -22.21 -18.73
CA LEU A 91 1.63 -23.21 -19.71
C LEU A 91 2.32 -24.40 -19.02
N LYS A 92 1.51 -25.41 -18.66
CA LYS A 92 1.95 -26.71 -18.17
C LYS A 92 1.83 -27.78 -19.25
#